data_AF-A0A938S1B8-F1
#
_entry.id   AF-A0A938S1B8-F1
#
_cell.length_a   1.000
_cell.length_b   1.000
_cell.length_c   1.000
_cell.angle_alpha   90.00
_cell.angle_beta   90.00
_cell.angle_gamma   90.00
#
_symmetry.space_group_name_H-M   'P 1'
#
loop_
_entity.id
_entity.type
_entity.pdbx_description
1 polymer ?
#
loop_
_entity_poly.entity_id
_entity_poly.type
_entity_poly.pdbx_seq_one_letter_code
_entity_poly.pdbx_strand_id
1 'polypeptide(L)' 'MKTFWQHVSGDIYAIESDSFGHLVGVAGPLRLDRLRDPSEYNYHCGLVSWIEKAVARRQLHRINPVLKH' A
#
# COMPACT_ATOMS: atom_id res chain seq x y z
N MET A 1 -1.68 -10.72 3.65
CA MET A 1 -1.93 -10.41 2.22
C MET A 1 -1.23 -9.09 1.88
N LYS A 2 -0.53 -9.01 0.74
CA LYS A 2 0.15 -7.79 0.29
C LYS A 2 -0.57 -7.20 -0.94
N THR A 3 -0.89 -5.91 -0.92
CA THR A 3 -1.68 -5.24 -1.96
C THR A 3 -1.22 -3.81 -2.20
N PHE A 4 -1.50 -3.25 -3.38
CA PHE A 4 -1.21 -1.84 -3.65
C PHE A 4 -2.44 -0.97 -3.43
N TRP A 5 -2.21 0.20 -2.85
CA TRP A 5 -3.22 1.22 -2.65
C TRP A 5 -2.68 2.56 -3.13
N GLN A 6 -3.52 3.33 -3.80
CA GLN A 6 -3.19 4.66 -4.30
C GLN A 6 -3.90 5.72 -3.47
N HIS A 7 -3.13 6.71 -3.01
CA HIS A 7 -3.66 7.88 -2.34
C HIS A 7 -4.19 8.88 -3.37
N VAL A 8 -5.13 9.73 -2.99
CA VAL A 8 -5.68 10.79 -3.86
C VAL A 8 -4.62 11.78 -4.39
N SER A 9 -3.44 11.85 -3.76
CA SER A 9 -2.28 12.61 -4.28
C SER A 9 -1.62 11.96 -5.51
N GLY A 10 -1.94 10.70 -5.80
CA GLY A 10 -1.29 9.89 -6.83
C GLY A 10 -0.21 8.96 -6.29
N ASP A 11 0.22 9.12 -5.03
CA ASP A 11 1.23 8.27 -4.41
C ASP A 11 0.71 6.85 -4.17
N ILE A 12 1.58 5.86 -4.38
CA ILE A 12 1.22 4.45 -4.21
C ILE A 12 1.92 3.88 -2.99
N TYR A 13 1.22 3.04 -2.25
CA TYR A 13 1.74 2.34 -1.08
C TYR A 13 1.47 0.85 -1.24
N ALA A 14 2.47 0.03 -0.94
CA ALA A 14 2.25 -1.38 -0.71
C ALA A 14 1.79 -1.56 0.74
N ILE A 15 0.65 -2.20 0.94
CA ILE A 15 0.06 -2.48 2.25
C ILE A 15 0.13 -3.98 2.50
N GLU A 16 0.65 -4.33 3.66
CA GLU A 16 0.60 -5.67 4.23
C GLU A 16 -0.48 -5.72 5.30
N SER A 17 -1.41 -6.65 5.12
CA SER A 17 -2.47 -6.94 6.09
C SER A 17 -2.35 -8.37 6.61
N ASP A 18 -2.75 -8.59 7.85
CA ASP A 18 -2.91 -9.93 8.42
C ASP A 18 -4.13 -10.67 7.82
N SER A 19 -4.38 -11.89 8.30
CA SER A 19 -5.52 -12.71 7.85
C SER A 19 -6.89 -12.16 8.26
N PHE A 20 -6.94 -11.23 9.22
CA PHE A 20 -8.14 -10.57 9.70
C PHE A 20 -8.39 -9.22 9.00
N GLY A 21 -7.46 -8.79 8.14
CA GLY A 21 -7.53 -7.52 7.42
C GLY A 21 -6.94 -6.33 8.18
N HIS A 22 -6.29 -6.53 9.32
CA HIS A 22 -5.56 -5.47 10.01
C HIS A 22 -4.30 -5.12 9.25
N LEU A 23 -3.99 -3.83 9.16
CA LEU A 23 -2.77 -3.36 8.51
C LEU A 23 -1.60 -3.56 9.47
N VAL A 24 -0.60 -4.35 9.05
CA VAL A 24 0.57 -4.67 9.88
C VAL A 24 1.85 -4.05 9.34
N GLY A 25 1.87 -3.64 8.07
CA GLY A 25 3.03 -3.05 7.45
C GLY A 25 2.69 -2.22 6.22
N VAL A 26 3.54 -1.23 5.95
CA VAL A 26 3.40 -0.34 4.79
C VAL A 26 4.78 -0.12 4.16
N ALA A 27 4.84 -0.09 2.83
CA ALA A 27 6.00 0.33 2.07
C ALA A 27 5.61 1.44 1.09
N GLY A 28 6.40 2.51 1.02
CA GLY A 28 6.17 3.63 0.11
C GLY A 28 6.55 4.99 0.71
N PRO A 29 6.29 6.08 -0.01
CA PRO A 29 5.57 6.14 -1.30
C PRO A 29 6.36 5.48 -2.46
N LEU A 30 5.63 4.86 -3.38
CA LEU A 30 6.10 4.14 -4.56
C LEU A 30 5.64 4.84 -5.83
N ARG A 31 6.42 4.70 -6.91
CA ARG A 31 6.04 5.20 -8.24
C ARG A 31 5.43 4.09 -9.08
N LEU A 32 4.32 4.40 -9.76
CA LEU A 32 3.55 3.45 -10.59
C LEU A 32 4.41 2.77 -11.68
N ASP A 33 5.32 3.53 -12.30
CA ASP A 33 6.21 3.06 -13.38
C ASP A 33 7.32 2.12 -12.89
N ARG A 34 7.52 2.01 -11.59
CA ARG A 34 8.56 1.18 -10.96
C ARG A 34 7.99 0.19 -9.94
N LEU A 35 6.70 -0.12 -10.04
CA LEU A 35 6.11 -1.14 -9.19
C LEU A 35 6.70 -2.50 -9.52
N ARG A 36 7.12 -3.20 -8.47
CA ARG A 36 7.58 -4.58 -8.46
C ARG A 36 6.54 -5.46 -7.79
N ASP A 37 6.82 -6.74 -7.61
CA ASP A 37 5.92 -7.58 -6.82
C ASP A 37 5.78 -7.01 -5.39
N PRO A 38 4.58 -6.96 -4.80
CA PRO A 38 4.39 -6.53 -3.41
C PRO A 38 5.31 -7.24 -2.42
N SER A 39 5.65 -8.51 -2.67
CA SER A 39 6.48 -9.33 -1.81
C SER A 39 7.93 -8.88 -1.74
N GLU A 40 8.40 -8.12 -2.74
CA GLU A 40 9.78 -7.60 -2.83
C GLU A 40 10.02 -6.34 -2.00
N TYR A 41 8.98 -5.73 -1.43
CA TYR A 41 9.12 -4.52 -0.64
C TYR A 41 9.42 -4.80 0.84
N ASN A 42 10.19 -3.90 1.44
CA ASN A 42 10.40 -3.86 2.88
C ASN A 42 9.28 -3.05 3.55
N TYR A 43 8.52 -3.73 4.42
CA TYR A 43 7.38 -3.16 5.10
C TYR A 43 7.78 -2.62 6.47
N HIS A 44 7.24 -1.46 6.84
CA HIS A 44 7.48 -0.82 8.12
C HIS A 44 6.16 -0.44 8.79
N CYS A 45 6.13 -0.53 10.13
CA CYS A 45 4.94 -0.20 10.92
C CYS A 45 4.75 1.32 11.12
N GLY A 46 5.80 2.14 10.90
CA GLY A 46 5.78 3.58 11.19
C GLY A 46 4.74 4.39 10.41
N LEU A 47 4.26 3.87 9.27
CA LEU A 47 3.23 4.52 8.44
C LEU A 47 1.83 3.91 8.60
N VAL A 48 1.68 2.82 9.37
CA VAL A 48 0.40 2.09 9.50
C VAL A 48 -0.71 3.01 10.01
N SER A 49 -0.48 3.72 11.12
CA SER A 49 -1.50 4.62 11.70
C SER A 49 -1.86 5.79 10.79
N TRP A 50 -0.95 6.21 9.90
CA TRP A 50 -1.26 7.24 8.91
C TRP A 50 -2.14 6.68 7.79
N ILE A 51 -1.78 5.49 7.27
CA ILE A 51 -2.58 4.78 6.27
C ILE A 51 -3.99 4.51 6.77
N GLU A 52 -4.16 4.01 8.00
CA GLU A 52 -5.48 3.76 8.60
C GLU A 52 -6.35 5.03 8.61
N LYS A 53 -5.78 6.18 8.97
CA LYS A 53 -6.48 7.47 8.94
C LYS A 53 -6.84 7.88 7.51
N ALA A 54 -5.94 7.70 6.55
CA ALA A 54 -6.21 8.00 5.15
C ALA A 54 -7.28 7.08 4.56
N VAL A 55 -7.32 5.79 4.92
CA VAL A 55 -8.40 4.85 4.56
C VAL A 55 -9.73 5.29 5.18
N ALA A 56 -9.75 5.64 6.47
CA ALA A 56 -10.96 6.12 7.14
C ALA A 56 -11.52 7.41 6.49
N ARG A 57 -10.63 8.25 5.95
CA ARG A 57 -10.98 9.46 5.19
C ARG A 57 -11.30 9.20 3.72
N ARG A 58 -11.29 7.94 3.26
CA ARG A 58 -11.47 7.54 1.85
C ARG A 58 -10.47 8.21 0.90
N GLN A 59 -9.27 8.45 1.39
CA GLN A 59 -8.18 9.06 0.62
C GLN A 59 -7.26 8.01 -0.01
N LEU A 60 -7.45 6.73 0.30
CA LEU A 60 -6.70 5.61 -0.23
C LEU A 60 -7.65 4.60 -0.87
N HIS A 61 -7.32 4.13 -2.06
CA HIS A 61 -8.08 3.14 -2.80
C HIS A 61 -7.18 1.98 -3.21
N ARG A 62 -7.68 0.75 -3.05
CA ARG A 62 -6.97 -0.44 -3.52
C ARG A 62 -6.88 -0.40 -5.05
N ILE A 63 -5.69 -0.64 -5.57
CA ILE A 63 -5.42 -0.73 -7.00
C ILE A 63 -4.88 -2.13 -7.33
N ASN A 64 -5.13 -2.58 -8.57
CA ASN A 64 -4.54 -3.80 -9.11
C ASN A 64 -3.71 -3.43 -10.35
N PRO A 65 -2.47 -2.95 -10.16
CA PRO A 65 -1.62 -2.57 -11.28
C PRO A 65 -1.22 -3.83 -12.05
N VAL A 66 -1.31 -3.78 -13.38
CA VAL A 66 -0.72 -4.80 -14.24
C VAL A 66 0.80 -4.65 -14.16
N LEU A 67 1.44 -5.47 -13.33
CA LEU A 67 2.90 -5.51 -13.24
C LEU A 67 3.43 -6.06 -14.56
N LYS A 68 4.25 -5.27 -15.25
CA LYS A 68 4.97 -5.76 -16.44
C LYS A 68 6.17 -6.58 -15.94
N HIS A 69 6.15 -7.88 -16.23
CA HIS A 69 7.26 -8.80 -16.02
C HIS A 69 8.50 -8.42 -16.81
#